data_AF-A0A3M7L2B1-F1
#
_entry.id   AF-A0A3M7L2B1-F1
#
_cell.length_a   1.000
_cell.length_b   1.000
_cell.length_c   1.000
_cell.angle_alpha   90.00
_cell.angle_beta   90.00
_cell.angle_gamma   90.00
#
_symmetry.space_group_name_H-M   'P 1'
#
loop_
_entity.id
_entity.type
_entity.pdbx_description
1 polymer ?
#
loop_
_entity_poly.entity_id
_entity_poly.type
_entity_poly.pdbx_seq_one_letter_code
_entity_poly.pdbx_strand_id
1 'polypeptide(L)'
;MQVIDDSEGHTLASISSLTPDIRAELSHGGNVSAATLVGRKLAEVCIQRNIEKVAFDRGGFLYHGRVQALADAAREAGLKF
;
A
#
# COMPACT_ATOMS: atom_id res chain seq x y z
N MET A 1 -0.11 -5.43 1.65
CA MET A 1 -1.26 -4.49 1.60
C MET A 1 -2.12 -4.88 0.42
N GLN A 2 -3.43 -4.77 0.61
CA GLN A 2 -4.43 -5.17 -0.37
C GLN A 2 -5.41 -4.02 -0.55
N VAL A 3 -5.96 -3.92 -1.76
CA VAL A 3 -7.12 -3.10 -2.07
C VAL A 3 -8.21 -4.09 -2.45
N ILE A 4 -9.30 -4.03 -1.69
CA ILE A 4 -10.39 -5.01 -1.75
C ILE A 4 -11.66 -4.25 -2.12
N ASP A 5 -12.46 -4.83 -3.00
CA ASP A 5 -13.85 -4.44 -3.18
C ASP A 5 -14.70 -5.19 -2.15
N ASP A 6 -15.20 -4.48 -1.13
CA ASP A 6 -16.01 -5.09 -0.07
C ASP A 6 -17.38 -5.58 -0.55
N SER A 7 -17.87 -5.10 -1.71
CA SER A 7 -19.16 -5.52 -2.26
C SER A 7 -19.07 -6.90 -2.91
N GLU A 8 -17.95 -7.15 -3.61
CA GLU A 8 -17.71 -8.41 -4.31
C GLU A 8 -16.78 -9.37 -3.53
N GLY A 9 -16.07 -8.87 -2.52
CA GLY A 9 -15.04 -9.63 -1.79
C GLY A 9 -13.78 -9.87 -2.62
N HIS A 10 -13.56 -9.12 -3.69
CA HIS A 10 -12.46 -9.33 -4.63
C HIS A 10 -11.26 -8.44 -4.31
N THR A 11 -10.05 -9.02 -4.37
CA THR A 11 -8.81 -8.22 -4.27
C THR A 11 -8.50 -7.58 -5.63
N LEU A 12 -8.64 -6.27 -5.71
CA LEU A 12 -8.38 -5.48 -6.92
C LEU A 12 -6.88 -5.24 -7.15
N ALA A 13 -6.11 -5.10 -6.06
CA ALA A 13 -4.66 -4.96 -6.10
C ALA A 13 -4.04 -5.52 -4.81
N SER A 14 -2.83 -6.09 -4.91
CA SER A 14 -2.07 -6.52 -3.74
C SER A 14 -0.58 -6.31 -3.96
N ILE A 15 0.11 -5.84 -2.93
CA ILE A 15 1.54 -5.61 -2.95
C ILE A 15 2.11 -5.92 -1.56
N SER A 16 3.30 -6.51 -1.52
CA SER A 16 3.98 -6.83 -0.26
C SER A 16 5.49 -6.61 -0.39
N SER A 17 6.19 -6.53 0.74
CA SER A 17 7.66 -6.53 0.74
C SER A 17 8.27 -7.86 0.28
N LEU A 18 7.46 -8.90 0.04
CA LEU A 18 7.87 -10.17 -0.53
C LEU A 18 7.73 -10.20 -2.06
N THR A 19 7.04 -9.23 -2.67
CA THR A 19 6.92 -9.13 -4.13
C THR A 19 8.33 -9.02 -4.74
N PRO A 20 8.71 -9.85 -5.73
CA PRO A 20 10.11 -9.95 -6.21
C PRO A 20 10.75 -8.61 -6.55
N ASP A 21 10.04 -7.73 -7.25
CA ASP A 21 10.54 -6.41 -7.65
C ASP A 21 10.80 -5.51 -6.45
N ILE A 22 9.89 -5.50 -5.48
CA ILE A 22 10.00 -4.73 -4.24
C ILE A 22 11.09 -5.32 -3.34
N ARG A 23 11.17 -6.66 -3.26
CA ARG A 23 12.16 -7.36 -2.43
C ARG A 23 13.58 -7.14 -2.95
N ALA A 24 13.76 -7.05 -4.27
CA ALA A 24 15.06 -6.72 -4.87
C ALA A 24 15.53 -5.30 -4.51
N GLU A 25 14.59 -4.37 -4.33
CA GLU A 25 14.87 -2.98 -3.91
C GLU A 25 15.04 -2.82 -2.39
N LEU A 26 14.74 -3.85 -1.59
CA LEU A 26 14.75 -3.78 -0.12
C LEU A 26 15.84 -4.64 0.51
N SER A 27 16.72 -3.99 1.27
CA SER A 27 17.64 -4.68 2.18
C SER A 27 16.93 -5.24 3.43
N HIS A 28 15.82 -4.61 3.85
CA HIS A 28 15.03 -5.03 5.00
C HIS A 28 13.55 -4.73 4.79
N GLY A 29 12.68 -5.75 4.83
CA GLY A 29 11.25 -5.61 4.51
C GLY A 29 10.33 -5.16 5.67
N GLY A 30 10.90 -4.97 6.86
CA GLY A 30 10.16 -4.72 8.11
C GLY A 30 10.24 -3.31 8.67
N ASN A 31 10.83 -2.35 7.94
CA ASN A 31 11.08 -0.99 8.41
C ASN A 31 10.17 0.06 7.73
N VAL A 32 10.36 1.33 8.12
CA VAL A 32 9.59 2.47 7.60
C VAL A 32 9.87 2.71 6.11
N SER A 33 11.12 2.54 5.65
CA SER A 33 11.47 2.70 4.24
C SER A 33 10.78 1.65 3.35
N ALA A 34 10.69 0.40 3.80
CA ALA A 34 9.93 -0.64 3.13
C ALA A 34 8.44 -0.31 3.07
N ALA A 35 7.87 0.18 4.17
CA ALA A 35 6.47 0.58 4.22
C ALA A 35 6.17 1.73 3.23
N THR A 36 7.07 2.69 3.12
CA THR A 36 7.00 3.81 2.16
C THR A 36 7.03 3.31 0.72
N LEU A 37 7.98 2.44 0.38
CA LEU A 37 8.12 1.88 -0.97
C LEU A 37 6.87 1.07 -1.37
N VAL A 38 6.39 0.22 -0.45
CA VAL A 38 5.17 -0.59 -0.63
C VAL A 38 3.95 0.32 -0.85
N GLY A 39 3.79 1.38 -0.06
CA GLY A 39 2.69 2.34 -0.20
C GLY A 39 2.68 3.05 -1.56
N ARG A 40 3.84 3.56 -1.99
CA ARG A 40 4.01 4.21 -3.30
C ARG A 40 3.68 3.26 -4.44
N LYS A 41 4.25 2.05 -4.43
CA LYS A 41 4.02 1.05 -5.48
C LYS A 41 2.55 0.60 -5.53
N LEU A 42 1.89 0.49 -4.39
CA LEU A 42 0.47 0.16 -4.36
C LEU A 42 -0.36 1.26 -5.03
N ALA A 43 -0.09 2.53 -4.73
CA ALA A 43 -0.79 3.64 -5.35
C ALA A 43 -0.61 3.70 -6.87
N GLU A 44 0.62 3.50 -7.36
CA GLU A 44 0.92 3.39 -8.80
C GLU A 44 0.04 2.31 -9.46
N VAL A 45 -0.04 1.12 -8.86
CA VAL A 45 -0.85 0.01 -9.37
C VAL A 45 -2.36 0.33 -9.32
N CYS A 46 -2.83 1.00 -8.27
CA CYS A 46 -4.22 1.41 -8.14
C CYS A 46 -4.61 2.42 -9.23
N ILE A 47 -3.78 3.44 -9.45
CA ILE A 47 -4.01 4.47 -10.47
C ILE A 47 -4.00 3.86 -11.87
N GLN A 48 -3.08 2.94 -12.16
CA GLN A 48 -3.06 2.19 -13.43
C GLN A 48 -4.35 1.37 -13.65
N ARG A 49 -5.01 0.96 -12.56
CA ARG A 49 -6.30 0.25 -12.58
C ARG A 49 -7.51 1.19 -12.46
N ASN A 50 -7.31 2.51 -12.59
CA ASN A 50 -8.33 3.55 -12.43
C ASN A 50 -8.99 3.59 -11.04
N ILE A 51 -8.26 3.17 -10.00
CA ILE A 51 -8.70 3.23 -8.60
C ILE A 51 -8.04 4.44 -7.95
N GLU A 52 -8.80 5.54 -7.83
CA GLU A 52 -8.31 6.78 -7.22
C GLU A 52 -8.70 6.95 -5.74
N LYS A 53 -9.89 6.46 -5.36
CA LYS A 53 -10.47 6.65 -4.03
C LYS A 53 -10.57 5.32 -3.33
N VAL A 54 -10.03 5.24 -2.12
CA VAL A 54 -10.09 4.04 -1.28
C VAL A 54 -10.40 4.46 0.15
N ALA A 55 -10.73 3.50 1.01
CA ALA A 55 -10.73 3.70 2.45
C ALA A 55 -9.46 3.05 3.02
N PHE A 56 -8.74 3.74 3.90
CA PHE A 56 -7.56 3.17 4.53
C PHE A 56 -7.96 2.37 5.76
N ASP A 57 -7.92 1.04 5.65
CA ASP A 57 -8.05 0.16 6.80
C ASP A 57 -6.68 -0.10 7.45
N ARG A 58 -6.60 0.26 8.73
CA ARG A 58 -5.43 0.06 9.58
C ARG A 58 -5.33 -1.36 10.14
N GLY A 59 -6.30 -2.25 9.89
CA GLY A 59 -6.26 -3.67 10.28
C GLY A 59 -6.06 -3.88 11.79
N GLY A 60 -6.59 -2.97 12.62
CA GLY A 60 -6.42 -2.98 14.07
C GLY A 60 -5.09 -2.40 14.60
N PHE A 61 -4.12 -2.08 13.74
CA PHE A 61 -2.87 -1.44 14.15
C PHE A 61 -3.06 0.05 14.49
N LEU A 62 -2.14 0.59 15.30
CA LEU A 62 -2.07 2.03 15.54
C LEU A 62 -1.63 2.75 14.26
N TYR A 63 -2.26 3.89 13.96
CA TYR A 63 -1.82 4.77 12.89
C TYR A 63 -0.55 5.51 13.32
N HIS A 64 0.59 4.82 13.22
CA HIS A 64 1.90 5.32 13.60
C HIS A 64 3.01 4.56 12.86
N GLY A 65 4.22 5.12 12.84
CA GLY A 65 5.42 4.48 12.32
C GLY A 65 5.23 3.94 10.91
N ARG A 66 5.29 2.61 10.75
CA ARG A 66 5.15 1.93 9.45
C ARG A 66 3.77 2.10 8.81
N VAL A 67 2.70 2.08 9.60
CA VAL A 67 1.32 2.21 9.09
C VAL A 67 1.11 3.62 8.54
N GLN A 68 1.57 4.62 9.29
CA GLN A 68 1.53 6.01 8.88
C GLN A 68 2.38 6.24 7.61
N ALA A 69 3.64 5.81 7.60
CA ALA A 69 4.53 6.01 6.45
C ALA A 69 4.01 5.36 5.16
N LEU A 70 3.38 4.20 5.27
CA LEU A 70 2.73 3.55 4.14
C LEU A 70 1.52 4.35 3.63
N ALA A 71 0.71 4.89 4.54
CA ALA A 71 -0.45 5.71 4.20
C ALA A 71 -0.03 7.02 3.52
N ASP A 72 0.98 7.70 4.08
CA ASP A 72 1.49 8.95 3.55
C ASP A 72 2.10 8.75 2.16
N ALA A 73 2.90 7.69 1.96
CA ALA A 73 3.46 7.37 0.66
C ALA A 73 2.40 7.02 -0.40
N ALA A 74 1.31 6.36 -0.01
CA ALA A 74 0.21 6.06 -0.91
C ALA A 74 -0.56 7.35 -1.30
N ARG A 75 -0.75 8.29 -0.35
CA ARG A 75 -1.35 9.60 -0.63
C ARG A 75 -0.50 10.46 -1.57
N GLU A 76 0.80 10.54 -1.31
CA GLU A 76 1.74 11.29 -2.16
C GLU A 76 1.77 10.77 -3.59
N ALA A 77 1.60 9.46 -3.76
CA ALA A 77 1.54 8.81 -5.06
C ALA A 77 0.18 8.94 -5.77
N GLY A 78 -0.82 9.58 -5.14
CA GLY A 78 -2.07 10.00 -5.79
C GLY A 78 -3.34 9.26 -5.36
N LEU A 79 -3.25 8.29 -4.45
CA LEU A 79 -4.45 7.68 -3.83
C LEU A 79 -5.12 8.69 -2.89
N LYS A 80 -6.45 8.79 -2.95
CA LYS A 80 -7.26 9.69 -2.13
C LYS A 80 -7.98 8.88 -1.05
N PHE A 81 -7.62 9.12 0.22
CA PHE A 81 -8.22 8.52 1.41
C PHE A 81 -7.83 9.24 2.71
#